data_AF-A0A960SGY2-F1
#
_entry.id   AF-A0A960SGY2-F1
#
_cell.length_a   1.000
_cell.length_b   1.000
_cell.length_c   1.000
_cell.angle_alpha   90.00
_cell.angle_beta   90.00
_cell.angle_gamma   90.00
#
_symmetry.space_group_name_H-M   'P 1'
#
loop_
_entity.id
_entity.type
_entity.pdbx_description
1 polymer ?
#
loop_
_entity_poly.entity_id
_entity_poly.type
_entity_poly.pdbx_seq_one_letter_code
_entity_poly.pdbx_strand_id
1 'polypeptide(L)'
;ADSGKEAVDGLKAQVFDNRDFGYWKITVERPLRKSAQFTAERIAALRFDKRLSEEMQWMFEQWGEQVYEAGFLKGKEQKDSLDDWLEEEEIDRKAADKKKLLNTKFWKDRLELLQAAQTLHAEMGEALSNDFNQFQKQVKKATKRLDLRLSASQVKQILDAVSWRDPEAVPVLNKMSVFDYGEFCEGGSFVESAAARYGHFPVKGGYWSYEPDSELRDTENVPLNYPGGIDAYFEKEVHPHVEDAWIDASKTVVGYEISFNKYFYVHQPLRDLDEVVQEIRDLEAETEGLLEQILNFSNK
;
A
#
# COMPACT_ATOMS: atom_id res chain seq x y z
N ALA A 1 -47.06 -19.73 -37.45
CA ALA A 1 -47.13 -18.28 -37.23
C ALA A 1 -47.40 -18.11 -35.75
N ASP A 2 -46.34 -17.87 -34.99
CA ASP A 2 -46.47 -17.29 -33.66
C ASP A 2 -45.21 -16.48 -33.41
N SER A 3 -45.37 -15.17 -33.57
CA SER A 3 -44.34 -14.15 -33.53
C SER A 3 -44.17 -13.68 -32.08
N GLY A 4 -43.65 -14.54 -31.23
CA GLY A 4 -43.35 -14.24 -29.82
C GLY A 4 -41.95 -13.68 -29.56
N LYS A 5 -41.36 -12.97 -30.53
CA LYS A 5 -40.11 -12.22 -30.36
C LYS A 5 -40.26 -10.80 -30.88
N GLU A 6 -41.19 -10.05 -30.31
CA GLU A 6 -41.10 -8.58 -30.40
C GLU A 6 -40.06 -8.09 -29.38
N ALA A 7 -38.79 -8.28 -29.73
CA ALA A 7 -37.77 -7.36 -29.26
C ALA A 7 -37.99 -6.05 -30.01
N VAL A 8 -38.74 -5.12 -29.41
CA VAL A 8 -38.69 -3.72 -29.82
C VAL A 8 -38.16 -2.90 -28.67
N ASP A 9 -36.87 -2.62 -28.69
CA ASP A 9 -36.44 -1.23 -28.57
C ASP A 9 -35.11 -1.06 -29.30
N GLY A 10 -35.06 -0.11 -30.24
CA GLY A 10 -34.04 -0.01 -31.28
C GLY A 10 -32.62 0.23 -30.77
N LEU A 11 -31.63 0.15 -31.68
CA LEU A 11 -30.27 0.63 -31.43
C LEU A 11 -30.35 2.10 -30.96
N LYS A 12 -30.08 2.34 -29.67
CA LYS A 12 -30.02 3.68 -29.09
C LYS A 12 -28.62 4.24 -29.27
N ALA A 13 -28.53 5.37 -29.96
CA ALA A 13 -27.30 6.13 -30.13
C ALA A 13 -27.44 7.48 -29.41
N GLN A 14 -26.42 7.86 -28.65
CA GLN A 14 -26.35 9.16 -27.98
C GLN A 14 -24.98 9.77 -28.25
N VAL A 15 -24.95 11.07 -28.57
CA VAL A 15 -23.73 11.84 -28.80
C VAL A 15 -23.41 12.64 -27.53
N PHE A 16 -22.14 12.67 -27.16
CA PHE A 16 -21.66 13.30 -25.94
C PHE A 16 -20.39 14.09 -26.23
N ASP A 17 -20.06 15.08 -25.38
CA ASP A 17 -18.73 15.67 -25.37
C ASP A 17 -17.77 14.70 -24.69
N ASN A 18 -16.63 14.39 -25.34
CA ASN A 18 -15.61 13.53 -24.77
C ASN A 18 -15.11 14.04 -23.42
N ARG A 19 -15.09 15.36 -23.20
CA ARG A 19 -14.64 15.96 -21.94
C ARG A 19 -15.54 15.62 -20.76
N ASP A 20 -16.81 15.27 -20.99
CA ASP A 20 -17.75 14.89 -19.93
C ASP A 20 -17.44 13.52 -19.31
N PHE A 21 -16.63 12.72 -20.00
CA PHE A 21 -16.16 11.42 -19.53
C PHE A 21 -14.70 11.42 -19.11
N GLY A 22 -13.99 12.53 -19.37
CA GLY A 22 -12.59 12.66 -19.04
C GLY A 22 -12.39 13.03 -17.57
N TYR A 23 -11.34 12.51 -16.97
CA TYR A 23 -10.87 12.92 -15.65
C TYR A 23 -9.34 12.94 -15.59
N TRP A 24 -8.78 13.76 -14.71
CA TRP A 24 -7.43 13.60 -14.21
C TRP A 24 -7.47 12.61 -13.05
N LYS A 25 -6.75 11.50 -13.19
CA LYS A 25 -6.42 10.64 -12.05
C LYS A 25 -5.19 11.20 -11.38
N ILE A 26 -5.38 11.88 -10.25
CA ILE A 26 -4.28 12.44 -9.45
C ILE A 26 -3.87 11.44 -8.37
N THR A 27 -2.58 11.44 -8.02
CA THR A 27 -2.09 10.71 -6.85
C THR A 27 -1.92 11.70 -5.71
N VAL A 28 -2.62 11.44 -4.60
CA VAL A 28 -2.56 12.24 -3.38
C VAL A 28 -1.62 11.53 -2.41
N GLU A 29 -0.49 12.17 -2.12
CA GLU A 29 0.50 11.70 -1.17
C GLU A 29 0.31 12.42 0.18
N ARG A 30 0.67 11.72 1.26
CA ARG A 30 0.67 12.24 2.63
C ARG A 30 2.03 11.99 3.26
N PRO A 31 2.49 12.81 4.21
CA PRO A 31 3.82 12.65 4.74
C PRO A 31 3.89 11.44 5.67
N LEU A 32 4.98 10.69 5.55
CA LEU A 32 5.37 9.68 6.51
C LEU A 32 5.71 10.36 7.83
N ARG A 33 5.10 9.86 8.91
CA ARG A 33 5.34 10.32 10.28
C ARG A 33 5.79 9.15 11.11
N LYS A 34 6.90 9.31 11.84
CA LYS A 34 7.51 8.23 12.62
C LYS A 34 7.85 8.69 14.02
N SER A 35 7.47 7.87 14.99
CA SER A 35 8.02 7.92 16.34
C SER A 35 9.15 6.90 16.47
N ALA A 36 10.07 7.14 17.38
CA ALA A 36 11.20 6.26 17.62
C ALA A 36 11.57 6.18 19.10
N GLN A 37 12.02 5.00 19.52
CA GLN A 37 12.46 4.72 20.87
C GLN A 37 13.34 3.47 20.88
N PHE A 38 14.53 3.57 21.49
CA PHE A 38 15.30 2.38 21.82
C PHE A 38 14.66 1.67 23.01
N THR A 39 14.50 0.35 22.88
CA THR A 39 14.07 -0.56 23.93
C THR A 39 14.73 -1.92 23.67
N ALA A 40 14.99 -2.71 24.71
CA ALA A 40 15.62 -4.02 24.58
C ALA A 40 14.88 -4.95 23.59
N GLU A 41 13.55 -4.91 23.60
CA GLU A 41 12.67 -5.73 22.76
C GLU A 41 12.82 -5.37 21.27
N ARG A 42 12.75 -4.07 20.95
CA ARG A 42 12.89 -3.56 19.57
C ARG A 42 14.26 -3.87 18.97
N ILE A 43 15.33 -3.69 19.76
CA ILE A 43 16.67 -3.99 19.24
C ILE A 43 16.94 -5.49 19.13
N ALA A 44 16.29 -6.34 19.94
CA ALA A 44 16.47 -7.80 19.88
C ALA A 44 16.12 -8.37 18.50
N ALA A 45 15.14 -7.78 17.80
CA ALA A 45 14.77 -8.16 16.44
C ALA A 45 15.94 -8.05 15.43
N LEU A 46 16.93 -7.19 15.69
CA LEU A 46 18.11 -7.03 14.82
C LEU A 46 19.02 -8.26 14.81
N ARG A 47 18.85 -9.21 15.74
CA ARG A 47 19.55 -10.49 15.74
C ARG A 47 19.32 -11.26 14.45
N PHE A 48 18.15 -11.08 13.84
CA PHE A 48 17.71 -11.85 12.69
C PHE A 48 17.55 -10.96 11.46
N ASP A 49 17.78 -11.54 10.29
CA ASP A 49 17.48 -10.86 9.04
C ASP A 49 15.97 -10.78 8.84
N LYS A 50 15.43 -9.58 8.55
CA LYS A 50 13.98 -9.38 8.40
C LYS A 50 13.32 -10.34 7.42
N ARG A 51 14.00 -10.76 6.35
CA ARG A 51 13.44 -11.67 5.34
C ARG A 51 13.56 -13.14 5.74
N LEU A 52 14.52 -13.48 6.60
CA LEU A 52 14.82 -14.85 7.01
C LEU A 52 14.60 -15.02 8.53
N SER A 53 13.69 -14.24 9.10
CA SER A 53 13.58 -14.10 10.55
C SER A 53 13.10 -15.39 11.19
N GLU A 54 12.13 -16.06 10.56
CA GLU A 54 11.54 -17.31 11.05
C GLU A 54 12.59 -18.43 11.08
N GLU A 55 13.34 -18.62 10.00
CA GLU A 55 14.41 -19.63 9.93
C GLU A 55 15.50 -19.35 10.95
N MET A 56 15.93 -18.09 11.04
CA MET A 56 17.00 -17.73 11.95
C MET A 56 16.56 -17.83 13.43
N GLN A 57 15.29 -17.55 13.73
CA GLN A 57 14.75 -17.79 15.07
C GLN A 57 14.80 -19.27 15.40
N TRP A 58 14.25 -20.12 14.54
CA TRP A 58 14.27 -21.57 14.74
C TRP A 58 15.70 -22.12 14.89
N MET A 59 16.62 -21.77 13.98
CA MET A 59 18.02 -22.23 14.06
C MET A 59 18.71 -21.77 15.35
N PHE A 60 18.40 -20.55 15.83
CA PHE A 60 18.94 -20.03 17.08
C PHE A 60 18.31 -20.70 18.30
N GLU A 61 17.04 -21.09 18.25
CA GLU A 61 16.41 -21.90 19.29
C GLU A 61 17.02 -23.30 19.38
N GLN A 62 17.34 -23.91 18.22
CA GLN A 62 17.96 -25.25 18.20
C GLN A 62 19.42 -25.23 18.67
N TRP A 63 20.22 -24.26 18.26
CA TRP A 63 21.68 -24.30 18.43
C TRP A 63 22.27 -23.13 19.21
N GLY A 64 21.49 -22.13 19.56
CA GLY A 64 21.92 -20.97 20.35
C GLY A 64 23.16 -20.29 19.77
N GLU A 65 24.13 -20.01 20.64
CA GLU A 65 25.37 -19.31 20.28
C GLU A 65 26.30 -20.12 19.35
N GLN A 66 26.06 -21.43 19.17
CA GLN A 66 26.89 -22.26 18.28
C GLN A 66 26.80 -21.83 16.81
N VAL A 67 25.73 -21.13 16.41
CA VAL A 67 25.59 -20.55 15.06
C VAL A 67 26.72 -19.57 14.72
N TYR A 68 27.39 -19.01 15.73
CA TYR A 68 28.52 -18.10 15.57
C TYR A 68 29.88 -18.82 15.52
N GLU A 69 29.93 -20.12 15.80
CA GLU A 69 31.17 -20.89 15.79
C GLU A 69 31.63 -21.19 14.35
N ALA A 70 32.94 -21.08 14.12
CA ALA A 70 33.51 -21.25 12.79
C ALA A 70 33.39 -22.71 12.34
N GLY A 71 32.59 -22.94 11.29
CA GLY A 71 32.43 -24.26 10.68
C GLY A 71 31.25 -25.07 11.20
N PHE A 72 30.62 -24.69 12.32
CA PHE A 72 29.46 -25.38 12.88
C PHE A 72 28.32 -25.52 11.86
N LEU A 73 27.90 -24.40 11.25
CA LEU A 73 26.82 -24.38 10.24
C LEU A 73 27.16 -25.05 8.90
N LYS A 74 28.40 -25.53 8.70
CA LYS A 74 28.80 -26.24 7.47
C LYS A 74 28.61 -27.75 7.58
N GLY A 75 28.25 -28.26 8.76
CA GLY A 75 28.02 -29.68 8.96
C GLY A 75 26.84 -30.19 8.14
N LYS A 76 26.91 -31.47 7.77
CA LYS A 76 25.80 -32.15 7.07
C LYS A 76 24.53 -32.15 7.93
N GLU A 77 24.68 -32.38 9.24
CA GLU A 77 23.60 -32.38 10.22
C GLU A 77 22.81 -31.06 10.21
N GLN A 78 23.48 -29.91 10.31
CA GLN A 78 22.80 -28.61 10.32
C GLN A 78 22.06 -28.33 9.00
N LYS A 79 22.61 -28.81 7.89
CA LYS A 79 21.95 -28.69 6.59
C LYS A 79 20.71 -29.57 6.53
N ASP A 80 20.83 -30.84 6.88
CA ASP A 80 19.74 -31.80 6.82
C ASP A 80 18.61 -31.37 7.78
N SER A 81 18.91 -30.96 9.02
CA SER A 81 17.90 -30.43 9.96
C SER A 81 17.18 -29.18 9.45
N LEU A 82 17.89 -28.27 8.78
CA LEU A 82 17.26 -27.09 8.18
C LEU A 82 16.35 -27.48 7.00
N ASP A 83 16.79 -28.41 6.16
CA ASP A 83 16.00 -28.87 5.02
C ASP A 83 14.74 -29.62 5.49
N ASP A 84 14.86 -30.48 6.51
CA ASP A 84 13.73 -31.21 7.12
C ASP A 84 12.70 -30.25 7.73
N TRP A 85 13.14 -29.25 8.51
CA TRP A 85 12.23 -28.27 9.11
C TRP A 85 11.53 -27.39 8.07
N LEU A 86 12.24 -26.98 7.00
CA LEU A 86 11.63 -26.23 5.90
C LEU A 86 10.55 -27.06 5.18
N GLU A 87 10.72 -28.38 5.08
CA GLU A 87 9.70 -29.28 4.52
C GLU A 87 8.50 -29.44 5.46
N GLU A 88 8.73 -29.58 6.77
CA GLU A 88 7.67 -29.69 7.79
C GLU A 88 6.78 -28.43 7.86
N GLU A 89 7.38 -27.25 7.80
CA GLU A 89 6.66 -25.97 7.82
C GLU A 89 6.16 -25.51 6.43
N GLU A 90 6.33 -26.35 5.40
CA GLU A 90 5.96 -26.07 4.01
C GLU A 90 6.57 -24.76 3.45
N ILE A 91 7.78 -24.41 3.88
CA ILE A 91 8.47 -23.17 3.50
C ILE A 91 9.39 -23.41 2.31
N ASP A 92 9.00 -22.90 1.13
CA ASP A 92 9.88 -22.89 -0.04
C ASP A 92 10.93 -21.76 0.05
N ARG A 93 12.21 -22.15 0.17
CA ARG A 93 13.36 -21.23 0.19
C ARG A 93 14.32 -21.45 -0.97
N LYS A 94 14.68 -20.33 -1.60
CA LYS A 94 15.70 -20.29 -2.65
C LYS A 94 17.05 -20.78 -2.11
N ALA A 95 17.80 -21.51 -2.94
CA ALA A 95 19.13 -22.01 -2.58
C ALA A 95 20.10 -20.91 -2.09
N ALA A 96 19.96 -19.68 -2.61
CA ALA A 96 20.75 -18.53 -2.18
C ALA A 96 20.46 -18.13 -0.72
N ASP A 97 19.22 -18.27 -0.27
CA ASP A 97 18.81 -17.96 1.11
C ASP A 97 19.30 -19.05 2.06
N LYS A 98 19.13 -20.34 1.69
CA LYS A 98 19.70 -21.48 2.44
C LYS A 98 21.21 -21.34 2.63
N LYS A 99 21.93 -20.91 1.57
CA LYS A 99 23.37 -20.64 1.65
C LYS A 99 23.73 -19.51 2.62
N LYS A 100 22.86 -18.50 2.81
CA LYS A 100 23.07 -17.44 3.81
C LYS A 100 22.80 -17.95 5.22
N LEU A 101 21.73 -18.72 5.41
CA LEU A 101 21.38 -19.33 6.70
C LEU A 101 22.51 -20.22 7.22
N LEU A 102 23.18 -20.97 6.34
CA LEU A 102 24.32 -21.83 6.70
C LEU A 102 25.68 -21.11 6.65
N ASN A 103 25.70 -19.77 6.68
CA ASN A 103 26.93 -18.98 6.63
C ASN A 103 27.21 -18.29 7.96
N THR A 104 28.20 -18.79 8.72
CA THR A 104 28.62 -18.21 10.01
C THR A 104 28.94 -16.70 9.94
N LYS A 105 29.52 -16.21 8.84
CA LYS A 105 29.80 -14.77 8.71
C LYS A 105 28.51 -13.95 8.66
N PHE A 106 27.48 -14.45 7.99
CA PHE A 106 26.19 -13.77 7.91
C PHE A 106 25.57 -13.61 9.31
N TRP A 107 25.62 -14.66 10.14
CA TRP A 107 25.19 -14.61 11.54
C TRP A 107 26.01 -13.62 12.38
N LYS A 108 27.34 -13.62 12.23
CA LYS A 108 28.21 -12.67 12.93
C LYS A 108 27.92 -11.22 12.54
N ASP A 109 27.70 -10.95 11.26
CA ASP A 109 27.35 -9.60 10.79
C ASP A 109 26.03 -9.10 11.41
N ARG A 110 25.09 -10.02 11.71
CA ARG A 110 23.83 -9.72 12.43
C ARG A 110 24.07 -9.51 13.92
N LEU A 111 24.91 -10.32 14.55
CA LEU A 111 25.31 -10.14 15.94
C LEU A 111 26.03 -8.80 16.18
N GLU A 112 26.96 -8.42 15.28
CA GLU A 112 27.65 -7.14 15.32
C GLU A 112 26.66 -5.96 15.21
N LEU A 113 25.63 -6.08 14.36
CA LEU A 113 24.57 -5.07 14.23
C LEU A 113 23.76 -4.93 15.53
N LEU A 114 23.39 -6.04 16.14
CA LEU A 114 22.69 -6.07 17.42
C LEU A 114 23.52 -5.43 18.53
N GLN A 115 24.81 -5.80 18.65
CA GLN A 115 25.72 -5.25 19.65
C GLN A 115 25.92 -3.74 19.48
N ALA A 116 26.02 -3.26 18.24
CA ALA A 116 26.06 -1.83 17.97
C ALA A 116 24.77 -1.13 18.39
N ALA A 117 23.60 -1.72 18.15
CA ALA A 117 22.32 -1.20 18.60
C ALA A 117 22.18 -1.18 20.12
N GLN A 118 22.67 -2.21 20.82
CA GLN A 118 22.73 -2.26 22.28
C GLN A 118 23.63 -1.15 22.85
N THR A 119 24.76 -0.86 22.18
CA THR A 119 25.66 0.22 22.58
C THR A 119 25.00 1.59 22.41
N LEU A 120 24.27 1.80 21.30
CA LEU A 120 23.49 3.01 21.07
C LEU A 120 22.33 3.16 22.08
N HIS A 121 21.64 2.07 22.40
CA HIS A 121 20.57 2.04 23.41
C HIS A 121 21.10 2.44 24.79
N ALA A 122 22.24 1.89 25.22
CA ALA A 122 22.86 2.27 26.49
C ALA A 122 23.25 3.75 26.56
N GLU A 123 23.71 4.33 25.46
CA GLU A 123 24.12 5.74 25.36
C GLU A 123 22.93 6.72 25.27
N MET A 124 21.88 6.33 24.52
CA MET A 124 20.74 7.21 24.23
C MET A 124 19.60 7.06 25.24
N GLY A 125 19.54 5.94 25.96
CA GLY A 125 18.44 5.59 26.83
C GLY A 125 17.15 5.27 26.05
N GLU A 126 16.03 5.30 26.76
CA GLU A 126 14.72 4.84 26.25
C GLU A 126 13.71 5.98 26.10
N ALA A 127 14.17 7.21 25.93
CA ALA A 127 13.27 8.34 25.72
C ALA A 127 12.53 8.21 24.38
N LEU A 128 11.20 8.35 24.42
CA LEU A 128 10.37 8.42 23.22
C LEU A 128 10.67 9.73 22.47
N SER A 129 10.80 9.63 21.14
CA SER A 129 10.94 10.78 20.26
C SER A 129 9.86 10.76 19.18
N ASN A 130 9.03 11.81 19.15
CA ASN A 130 8.04 12.03 18.10
C ASN A 130 8.61 12.86 16.92
N ASP A 131 9.90 13.21 16.96
CA ASP A 131 10.62 13.81 15.83
C ASP A 131 11.69 12.83 15.33
N PHE A 132 11.34 12.02 14.33
CA PHE A 132 12.28 11.08 13.73
C PHE A 132 13.48 11.77 13.04
N ASN A 133 13.33 13.00 12.55
CA ASN A 133 14.42 13.74 11.92
C ASN A 133 15.49 14.11 12.94
N GLN A 134 15.06 14.58 14.12
CA GLN A 134 15.97 14.86 15.23
C GLN A 134 16.60 13.57 15.75
N PHE A 135 15.81 12.51 15.94
CA PHE A 135 16.28 11.21 16.40
C PHE A 135 17.38 10.65 15.48
N GLN A 136 17.18 10.66 14.17
CA GLN A 136 18.20 10.26 13.18
C GLN A 136 19.50 11.05 13.32
N LYS A 137 19.42 12.36 13.57
CA LYS A 137 20.60 13.21 13.80
C LYS A 137 21.31 12.83 15.10
N GLN A 138 20.56 12.51 16.16
CA GLN A 138 21.11 12.07 17.45
C GLN A 138 21.82 10.71 17.30
N VAL A 139 21.20 9.73 16.64
CA VAL A 139 21.81 8.43 16.35
C VAL A 139 23.11 8.61 15.55
N LYS A 140 23.10 9.40 14.47
CA LYS A 140 24.31 9.69 13.68
C LYS A 140 25.43 10.39 14.47
N LYS A 141 25.08 11.18 15.50
CA LYS A 141 26.07 11.79 16.40
C LYS A 141 26.60 10.77 17.40
N ALA A 142 25.72 9.94 17.96
CA ALA A 142 26.09 8.87 18.89
C ALA A 142 27.03 7.84 18.24
N THR A 143 26.75 7.41 17.00
CA THR A 143 27.62 6.48 16.28
C THR A 143 29.04 7.02 16.10
N LYS A 144 29.19 8.32 15.79
CA LYS A 144 30.49 8.99 15.70
C LYS A 144 31.19 9.11 17.05
N ARG A 145 30.44 9.45 18.11
CA ARG A 145 30.98 9.60 19.47
C ARG A 145 31.50 8.27 20.02
N LEU A 146 30.83 7.17 19.70
CA LEU A 146 31.15 5.82 20.14
C LEU A 146 32.11 5.08 19.18
N ASP A 147 32.62 5.75 18.13
CA ASP A 147 33.44 5.16 17.06
C ASP A 147 32.85 3.88 16.43
N LEU A 148 31.52 3.82 16.32
CA LEU A 148 30.82 2.69 15.71
C LEU A 148 30.91 2.79 14.19
N ARG A 149 31.66 1.88 13.57
CA ARG A 149 31.87 1.79 12.10
C ARG A 149 30.68 1.16 11.37
N LEU A 150 29.52 1.80 11.46
CA LEU A 150 28.31 1.35 10.78
C LEU A 150 28.18 1.93 9.37
N SER A 151 27.86 1.07 8.40
CA SER A 151 27.45 1.50 7.06
C SER A 151 26.09 2.21 7.09
N ALA A 152 25.77 2.99 6.05
CA ALA A 152 24.47 3.65 5.91
C ALA A 152 23.29 2.66 5.99
N SER A 153 23.47 1.46 5.42
CA SER A 153 22.47 0.38 5.48
C SER A 153 22.27 -0.14 6.90
N GLN A 154 23.34 -0.32 7.67
CA GLN A 154 23.24 -0.77 9.07
C GLN A 154 22.57 0.28 9.96
N VAL A 155 22.93 1.57 9.79
CA VAL A 155 22.25 2.66 10.52
C VAL A 155 20.75 2.68 10.18
N LYS A 156 20.39 2.52 8.90
CA LYS A 156 18.98 2.42 8.48
C LYS A 156 18.27 1.23 9.12
N GLN A 157 18.91 0.06 9.18
CA GLN A 157 18.32 -1.12 9.83
C GLN A 157 18.06 -0.90 11.32
N ILE A 158 18.99 -0.28 12.05
CA ILE A 158 18.79 0.07 13.46
C ILE A 158 17.63 1.06 13.61
N LEU A 159 17.61 2.13 12.81
CA LEU A 159 16.54 3.13 12.83
C LEU A 159 15.17 2.52 12.51
N ASP A 160 15.10 1.64 11.50
CA ASP A 160 13.87 0.94 11.12
C ASP A 160 13.40 -0.03 12.22
N ALA A 161 14.30 -0.66 12.98
CA ALA A 161 13.93 -1.54 14.10
C ALA A 161 13.36 -0.78 15.30
N VAL A 162 13.79 0.47 15.51
CA VAL A 162 13.40 1.28 16.67
C VAL A 162 12.36 2.35 16.36
N SER A 163 11.82 2.38 15.13
CA SER A 163 10.81 3.36 14.70
C SER A 163 9.57 2.70 14.15
N TRP A 164 8.45 3.41 14.28
CA TRP A 164 7.14 2.97 13.80
C TRP A 164 6.35 4.18 13.31
N ARG A 165 5.31 3.92 12.50
CA ARG A 165 4.42 4.98 12.04
C ARG A 165 3.60 5.53 13.20
N ASP A 166 3.53 6.85 13.28
CA ASP A 166 2.78 7.54 14.31
C ASP A 166 2.16 8.82 13.70
N PRO A 167 0.84 8.89 13.52
CA PRO A 167 0.16 10.06 12.95
C PRO A 167 0.44 11.38 13.69
N GLU A 168 0.76 11.31 14.98
CA GLU A 168 1.01 12.48 15.82
C GLU A 168 2.49 12.92 15.78
N ALA A 169 3.36 12.16 15.12
CA ALA A 169 4.78 12.48 14.98
C ALA A 169 5.04 13.52 13.89
N VAL A 170 6.19 14.18 13.96
CA VAL A 170 6.62 15.17 12.96
C VAL A 170 6.84 14.51 11.59
N PRO A 171 6.46 15.15 10.47
CA PRO A 171 6.73 14.65 9.12
C PRO A 171 8.21 14.35 8.89
N VAL A 172 8.50 13.21 8.28
CA VAL A 172 9.86 12.81 7.91
C VAL A 172 10.31 13.61 6.69
N LEU A 173 11.43 14.29 6.81
CA LEU A 173 12.05 15.06 5.73
C LEU A 173 12.72 14.11 4.72
N ASN A 174 12.50 14.37 3.44
CA ASN A 174 13.14 13.62 2.36
C ASN A 174 14.37 14.37 1.82
N LYS A 175 14.14 15.49 1.13
CA LYS A 175 15.22 16.30 0.53
C LYS A 175 14.85 17.76 0.46
N MET A 176 15.87 18.60 0.42
CA MET A 176 15.68 20.01 0.09
C MET A 176 15.35 20.08 -1.39
N SER A 177 14.19 20.64 -1.71
CA SER A 177 13.71 20.77 -3.08
C SER A 177 13.96 22.18 -3.58
N VAL A 178 14.49 22.28 -4.80
CA VAL A 178 14.41 23.50 -5.59
C VAL A 178 13.14 23.35 -6.42
N PHE A 179 12.20 24.27 -6.25
CA PHE A 179 10.99 24.33 -7.06
C PHE A 179 11.12 25.53 -8.00
N ASP A 180 11.18 25.26 -9.30
CA ASP A 180 11.15 26.28 -10.34
C ASP A 180 9.72 26.36 -10.89
N TYR A 181 9.06 27.49 -10.64
CA TYR A 181 7.65 27.72 -10.93
C TYR A 181 7.39 27.98 -12.43
N GLY A 182 8.43 28.22 -13.23
CA GLY A 182 8.33 28.64 -14.62
C GLY A 182 7.55 27.68 -15.54
N GLU A 183 7.31 26.44 -15.11
CA GLU A 183 6.57 25.44 -15.89
C GLU A 183 5.05 25.39 -15.59
N PHE A 184 4.55 26.02 -14.52
CA PHE A 184 3.19 25.74 -14.01
C PHE A 184 2.18 26.90 -14.11
N CYS A 185 2.57 28.11 -14.53
CA CYS A 185 1.64 29.24 -14.65
C CYS A 185 1.94 30.17 -15.84
N GLU A 186 0.99 30.25 -16.79
CA GLU A 186 0.83 31.46 -17.61
C GLU A 186 0.07 32.52 -16.78
N GLY A 187 0.80 33.55 -16.31
CA GLY A 187 0.18 34.84 -15.95
C GLY A 187 -0.35 35.03 -14.52
N GLY A 188 0.06 34.24 -13.53
CA GLY A 188 -0.41 34.39 -12.13
C GLY A 188 0.70 34.76 -11.14
N SER A 189 0.42 35.71 -10.22
CA SER A 189 1.31 36.05 -9.11
C SER A 189 1.51 34.88 -8.15
N PHE A 190 2.73 34.73 -7.64
CA PHE A 190 3.11 33.77 -6.62
C PHE A 190 2.12 33.73 -5.44
N VAL A 191 1.50 32.58 -5.21
CA VAL A 191 0.88 32.25 -3.93
C VAL A 191 1.69 31.11 -3.34
N GLU A 192 2.31 31.32 -2.18
CA GLU A 192 3.11 30.31 -1.46
C GLU A 192 2.35 28.98 -1.26
N SER A 193 1.01 29.02 -1.23
CA SER A 193 0.14 27.86 -1.13
C SER A 193 0.22 26.91 -2.33
N ALA A 194 0.62 27.38 -3.51
CA ALA A 194 0.68 26.55 -4.71
C ALA A 194 1.82 25.53 -4.67
N ALA A 195 2.97 25.88 -4.09
CA ALA A 195 4.12 24.98 -4.01
C ALA A 195 3.83 23.78 -3.08
N ALA A 196 3.18 24.03 -1.94
CA ALA A 196 2.83 22.98 -0.99
C ALA A 196 1.88 21.93 -1.59
N ARG A 197 0.94 22.34 -2.43
CA ARG A 197 0.04 21.41 -3.17
C ARG A 197 0.77 20.41 -4.05
N TYR A 198 2.02 20.69 -4.42
CA TYR A 198 2.86 19.79 -5.22
C TYR A 198 4.05 19.22 -4.43
N GLY A 199 3.99 19.25 -3.09
CA GLY A 199 4.96 18.60 -2.21
C GLY A 199 6.19 19.45 -1.92
N HIS A 200 6.13 20.76 -2.17
CA HIS A 200 7.19 21.72 -1.90
C HIS A 200 6.79 22.62 -0.71
N PHE A 201 7.18 22.20 0.49
CA PHE A 201 6.79 22.87 1.73
C PHE A 201 7.79 23.97 2.09
N PRO A 202 7.35 25.23 2.26
CA PRO A 202 8.26 26.38 2.43
C PRO A 202 9.02 26.32 3.75
N VAL A 203 10.30 26.66 3.70
CA VAL A 203 11.16 26.87 4.88
C VAL A 203 12.07 28.06 4.67
N LYS A 204 12.73 28.51 5.75
CA LYS A 204 13.73 29.58 5.66
C LYS A 204 14.85 29.20 4.68
N GLY A 205 14.85 29.84 3.51
CA GLY A 205 15.88 29.66 2.48
C GLY A 205 15.58 28.61 1.40
N GLY A 206 14.35 28.10 1.29
CA GLY A 206 13.95 27.18 0.20
C GLY A 206 12.69 26.38 0.51
N TYR A 207 12.62 25.16 -0.01
CA TYR A 207 11.51 24.23 0.22
C TYR A 207 12.05 22.86 0.66
N TRP A 208 11.32 22.17 1.53
CA TRP A 208 11.52 20.75 1.79
C TRP A 208 10.43 19.94 1.14
N SER A 209 10.77 18.73 0.70
CA SER A 209 9.79 17.68 0.46
C SER A 209 9.79 16.71 1.63
N TYR A 210 8.62 16.13 1.91
CA TYR A 210 8.47 15.04 2.88
C TYR A 210 8.64 13.67 2.20
N GLU A 211 8.96 12.67 3.01
CA GLU A 211 8.91 11.28 2.56
C GLU A 211 7.43 10.87 2.46
N PRO A 212 6.96 10.33 1.33
CA PRO A 212 5.58 9.91 1.19
C PRO A 212 5.30 8.64 2.01
N ASP A 213 4.15 8.60 2.70
CA ASP A 213 3.66 7.36 3.30
C ASP A 213 2.84 6.55 2.30
N SER A 214 3.40 5.43 1.85
CA SER A 214 2.72 4.57 0.89
C SER A 214 1.43 3.95 1.41
N GLU A 215 1.26 3.82 2.74
CA GLU A 215 0.03 3.28 3.35
C GLU A 215 -1.11 4.30 3.37
N LEU A 216 -0.77 5.58 3.21
CA LEU A 216 -1.72 6.69 3.19
C LEU A 216 -1.84 7.29 1.77
N ARG A 217 -1.23 6.70 0.75
CA ARG A 217 -1.37 7.17 -0.63
C ARG A 217 -2.79 6.87 -1.13
N ASP A 218 -3.42 7.89 -1.70
CA ASP A 218 -4.73 7.77 -2.36
C ASP A 218 -4.69 8.25 -3.81
N THR A 219 -5.76 7.97 -4.55
CA THR A 219 -5.96 8.52 -5.89
C THR A 219 -7.35 9.11 -6.02
N GLU A 220 -7.44 10.29 -6.62
CA GLU A 220 -8.70 10.97 -6.89
C GLU A 220 -8.92 11.12 -8.40
N ASN A 221 -10.18 10.99 -8.83
CA ASN A 221 -10.60 11.21 -10.20
C ASN A 221 -11.25 12.60 -10.31
N VAL A 222 -10.51 13.59 -10.80
CA VAL A 222 -10.98 14.97 -10.96
C VAL A 222 -11.56 15.15 -12.37
N PRO A 223 -12.84 15.51 -12.54
CA PRO A 223 -13.43 15.71 -13.87
C PRO A 223 -12.67 16.76 -14.71
N LEU A 224 -12.45 16.53 -16.01
CA LEU A 224 -11.75 17.48 -16.90
C LEU A 224 -12.46 18.84 -17.05
N ASN A 225 -13.73 18.89 -16.70
CA ASN A 225 -14.58 20.09 -16.71
C ASN A 225 -14.78 20.71 -15.32
N TYR A 226 -14.08 20.20 -14.29
CA TYR A 226 -14.15 20.78 -12.95
C TYR A 226 -13.69 22.25 -12.98
N PRO A 227 -14.52 23.21 -12.53
CA PRO A 227 -14.16 24.64 -12.55
C PRO A 227 -12.89 24.90 -11.74
N GLY A 228 -11.87 25.47 -12.36
CA GLY A 228 -10.56 25.71 -11.73
C GLY A 228 -9.62 24.49 -11.73
N GLY A 229 -10.00 23.39 -12.39
CA GLY A 229 -9.15 22.23 -12.63
C GLY A 229 -8.76 21.48 -11.37
N ILE A 230 -7.60 20.81 -11.44
CA ILE A 230 -7.05 19.99 -10.36
C ILE A 230 -6.84 20.82 -9.08
N ASP A 231 -6.25 22.02 -9.20
CA ASP A 231 -5.92 22.87 -8.05
C ASP A 231 -7.17 23.20 -7.22
N ALA A 232 -8.24 23.68 -7.88
CA ALA A 232 -9.47 24.05 -7.20
C ALA A 232 -10.17 22.83 -6.58
N TYR A 233 -10.14 21.69 -7.26
CA TYR A 233 -10.68 20.44 -6.70
C TYR A 233 -9.91 20.05 -5.44
N PHE A 234 -8.58 20.06 -5.50
CA PHE A 234 -7.74 19.66 -4.38
C PHE A 234 -7.94 20.56 -3.15
N GLU A 235 -8.00 21.88 -3.34
CA GLU A 235 -8.26 22.83 -2.25
C GLU A 235 -9.64 22.65 -1.60
N LYS A 236 -10.65 22.26 -2.38
CA LYS A 236 -12.03 22.18 -1.90
C LYS A 236 -12.41 20.79 -1.35
N GLU A 237 -11.93 19.74 -1.98
CA GLU A 237 -12.37 18.37 -1.71
C GLU A 237 -11.30 17.52 -1.00
N VAL A 238 -10.02 17.89 -1.02
CA VAL A 238 -8.94 17.10 -0.40
C VAL A 238 -8.35 17.80 0.82
N HIS A 239 -7.85 19.02 0.65
CA HIS A 239 -7.15 19.79 1.68
C HIS A 239 -7.96 19.99 2.99
N PRO A 240 -9.30 20.13 2.99
CA PRO A 240 -10.06 20.25 4.23
C PRO A 240 -10.07 18.98 5.09
N HIS A 241 -9.79 17.83 4.48
CA HIS A 241 -9.73 16.54 5.19
C HIS A 241 -8.29 16.18 5.56
N VAL A 242 -7.30 16.61 4.76
CA VAL A 242 -5.88 16.38 5.03
C VAL A 242 -5.06 17.60 4.62
N GLU A 243 -4.65 18.38 5.60
CA GLU A 243 -3.98 19.68 5.39
C GLU A 243 -2.58 19.56 4.76
N ASP A 244 -1.84 18.51 5.09
CA ASP A 244 -0.46 18.30 4.65
C ASP A 244 -0.32 17.35 3.45
N ALA A 245 -1.43 17.04 2.79
CA ALA A 245 -1.43 16.26 1.57
C ALA A 245 -0.92 17.07 0.37
N TRP A 246 -0.34 16.38 -0.61
CA TRP A 246 0.07 16.98 -1.87
C TRP A 246 -0.16 16.07 -3.06
N ILE A 247 -0.15 16.67 -4.25
CA ILE A 247 -0.32 16.01 -5.53
C ILE A 247 1.05 15.60 -6.06
N ASP A 248 1.20 14.32 -6.38
CA ASP A 248 2.33 13.86 -7.20
C ASP A 248 2.03 14.10 -8.68
N ALA A 249 2.44 15.27 -9.18
CA ALA A 249 2.23 15.66 -10.57
C ALA A 249 2.83 14.66 -11.56
N SER A 250 3.93 13.98 -11.20
CA SER A 250 4.59 12.99 -12.07
C SER A 250 3.76 11.73 -12.31
N LYS A 251 2.77 11.47 -11.45
CA LYS A 251 1.85 10.33 -11.54
C LYS A 251 0.44 10.73 -11.97
N THR A 252 0.22 12.00 -12.30
CA THR A 252 -1.08 12.45 -12.78
C THR A 252 -1.30 12.02 -14.22
N VAL A 253 -2.40 11.32 -14.49
CA VAL A 253 -2.74 10.82 -15.83
C VAL A 253 -4.16 11.23 -16.22
N VAL A 254 -4.41 11.40 -17.51
CA VAL A 254 -5.76 11.65 -18.03
C VAL A 254 -6.40 10.32 -18.40
N GLY A 255 -7.57 10.04 -17.81
CA GLY A 255 -8.40 8.89 -18.11
C GLY A 255 -9.74 9.31 -18.71
N TYR A 256 -10.44 8.37 -19.33
CA TYR A 256 -11.82 8.53 -19.79
C TYR A 256 -12.64 7.32 -19.33
N GLU A 257 -13.81 7.57 -18.76
CA GLU A 257 -14.71 6.51 -18.32
C GLU A 257 -16.17 6.86 -18.63
N ILE A 258 -16.87 5.93 -19.28
CA ILE A 258 -18.30 6.05 -19.56
C ILE A 258 -19.04 4.90 -18.87
N SER A 259 -19.93 5.26 -17.93
CA SER A 259 -20.81 4.28 -17.29
C SER A 259 -21.97 3.95 -18.23
N PHE A 260 -21.90 2.80 -18.90
CA PHE A 260 -22.97 2.37 -19.80
C PHE A 260 -24.31 2.21 -19.05
N ASN A 261 -24.28 1.73 -17.81
CA ASN A 261 -25.51 1.59 -17.03
C ASN A 261 -26.16 2.96 -16.75
N LYS A 262 -25.38 4.01 -16.45
CA LYS A 262 -25.94 5.35 -16.20
C LYS A 262 -26.72 5.90 -17.40
N TYR A 263 -26.22 5.67 -18.62
CA TYR A 263 -26.77 6.31 -19.83
C TYR A 263 -27.71 5.40 -20.64
N PHE A 264 -27.49 4.08 -20.60
CA PHE A 264 -28.19 3.13 -21.46
C PHE A 264 -29.03 2.11 -20.68
N TYR A 265 -28.91 2.03 -19.34
CA TYR A 265 -29.79 1.16 -18.56
C TYR A 265 -31.18 1.77 -18.46
N VAL A 266 -32.15 1.08 -19.05
CA VAL A 266 -33.56 1.38 -18.86
C VAL A 266 -34.07 0.40 -17.80
N HIS A 267 -34.56 0.93 -16.68
CA HIS A 267 -35.26 0.11 -15.70
C HIS A 267 -36.44 -0.58 -16.40
N GLN A 268 -36.41 -1.91 -16.46
CA GLN A 268 -37.59 -2.67 -16.86
C GLN A 268 -38.62 -2.53 -15.74
N PRO A 269 -39.81 -1.98 -16.02
CA PRO A 269 -40.88 -1.95 -15.04
C PRO A 269 -41.21 -3.38 -14.61
N LEU A 270 -41.56 -3.54 -13.34
CA LEU A 270 -42.05 -4.82 -12.85
C LEU A 270 -43.30 -5.21 -13.65
N ARG A 271 -43.41 -6.48 -14.01
CA ARG A 271 -44.61 -7.02 -14.66
C ARG A 271 -45.83 -6.78 -13.78
N ASP A 272 -46.96 -6.48 -14.39
CA ASP A 272 -48.20 -6.29 -13.65
C ASP A 272 -48.61 -7.59 -12.95
N LEU A 273 -49.05 -7.49 -11.69
CA LEU A 273 -49.37 -8.67 -10.89
C LEU A 273 -50.56 -9.44 -11.47
N ASP A 274 -51.54 -8.73 -12.04
CA ASP A 274 -52.72 -9.37 -12.63
C ASP A 274 -52.35 -10.13 -13.91
N GLU A 275 -51.41 -9.60 -14.71
CA GLU A 275 -50.84 -10.30 -15.86
C GLU A 275 -50.10 -11.58 -15.44
N VAL A 276 -49.28 -11.50 -14.38
CA VAL A 276 -48.55 -12.66 -13.85
C VAL A 276 -49.53 -13.72 -13.32
N VAL A 277 -50.58 -13.30 -12.61
CA VAL A 277 -51.61 -14.21 -12.09
C VAL A 277 -52.41 -14.87 -13.22
N GLN A 278 -52.74 -14.12 -14.28
CA GLN A 278 -53.45 -14.68 -15.43
C GLN A 278 -52.58 -15.68 -16.19
N GLU A 279 -51.30 -15.38 -16.41
CA GLU A 279 -50.34 -16.33 -17.01
C GLU A 279 -50.23 -17.62 -16.19
N ILE A 280 -50.15 -17.53 -14.86
CA ILE A 280 -50.08 -18.71 -14.00
C ILE A 280 -51.35 -19.57 -14.17
N ARG A 281 -52.53 -18.95 -14.19
CA ARG A 281 -53.81 -19.65 -14.39
C ARG A 281 -53.90 -20.30 -15.77
N ASP A 282 -53.44 -19.61 -16.81
CA ASP A 282 -53.43 -20.12 -18.17
C ASP A 282 -52.48 -21.32 -18.30
N LEU A 283 -51.29 -21.26 -17.67
CA LEU A 283 -50.35 -22.38 -17.57
C LEU A 283 -50.93 -23.55 -16.76
N GLU A 284 -51.61 -23.27 -15.64
CA GLU A 284 -52.31 -24.31 -14.86
C GLU A 284 -53.32 -25.04 -15.74
N ALA A 285 -54.17 -24.32 -16.48
CA ALA A 285 -55.16 -24.90 -17.38
C ALA A 285 -54.54 -25.70 -18.54
N GLU A 286 -53.38 -25.28 -19.06
CA GLU A 286 -52.64 -26.04 -20.08
C GLU A 286 -52.06 -27.35 -19.51
N THR A 287 -51.62 -27.34 -18.25
CA THR A 287 -51.17 -28.55 -17.54
C THR A 287 -52.32 -29.45 -17.07
N GLU A 288 -53.49 -28.86 -16.82
CA GLU A 288 -54.73 -29.54 -16.43
C GLU A 288 -55.39 -30.18 -17.66
N GLY A 289 -54.79 -31.27 -18.08
CA GLY A 289 -55.15 -32.02 -19.28
C GLY A 289 -53.98 -32.87 -19.77
N LEU A 290 -52.74 -32.41 -19.52
CA LEU A 290 -51.53 -33.23 -19.69
C LEU A 290 -51.48 -34.40 -18.71
N LEU A 291 -51.82 -34.16 -17.42
CA LEU A 291 -51.95 -35.23 -16.42
C LEU A 291 -53.06 -36.22 -16.78
N GLU A 292 -54.20 -35.72 -17.27
CA GLU A 292 -55.34 -36.54 -17.68
C GLU A 292 -55.02 -37.35 -18.95
N GLN A 293 -54.28 -36.79 -19.90
CA GLN A 293 -53.75 -37.51 -21.06
C GLN A 293 -52.80 -38.64 -20.62
N ILE A 294 -51.85 -38.39 -19.71
CA ILE A 294 -50.94 -39.43 -19.19
C ILE A 294 -51.71 -40.54 -18.46
N LEU A 295 -52.71 -40.19 -17.64
CA LEU A 295 -53.54 -41.16 -16.90
C LEU A 295 -54.44 -41.97 -17.85
N ASN A 296 -54.99 -41.36 -18.91
CA ASN A 296 -55.79 -42.05 -19.92
C ASN A 296 -54.96 -42.94 -20.85
N PHE A 297 -53.66 -42.69 -21.02
CA PHE A 297 -52.73 -43.62 -21.69
C PHE A 297 -52.44 -44.88 -20.85
N SER A 298 -52.60 -44.84 -19.53
CA SER A 298 -52.40 -46.00 -18.65
C SER A 298 -53.60 -46.96 -18.58
N ASN A 299 -54.77 -46.56 -19.12
CA ASN A 299 -56.02 -47.33 -19.07
C ASN A 299 -56.45 -47.94 -20.43
N LYS A 300 -55.50 -48.22 -21.33
CA LYS A 300 -55.73 -49.04 -22.53
C LYS A 300 -54.83 -50.27 -22.55
#